data_AF-A0AAW2K502-F1
#
_entry.id   AF-A0AAW2K502-F1
#
_cell.length_a   1.000
_cell.length_b   1.000
_cell.length_c   1.000
_cell.angle_alpha   90.00
_cell.angle_beta   90.00
_cell.angle_gamma   90.00
#
_symmetry.space_group_name_H-M   'P 1'
#
loop_
_entity.id
_entity.type
_entity.pdbx_description
1 polymer ?
#
loop_
_entity_poly.entity_id
_entity_poly.type
_entity_poly.pdbx_seq_one_letter_code
_entity_poly.pdbx_strand_id
1 'polypeptide(L)'
;MLLLLLQELFGIALLSIVLLEYVVSAGQRGTTTSAVGDPGMRRDGLRVAIEAWNQCNEVGEEAPNMGSPRKADCFDIINNSTNPRFTTHPKIDSWLQFFQRKVRLVQRVKEEENELGILNASTKGPTTIDANQYAAWKEIYLGRKCQVQDNPKPWQFWMIMIKSGNMDTLAAVCPRNGKKATRFPPEPGFPCFGPGCMNMPLMYHNYTCVREHNGTNTLRGSFYGTWDLNSDVSKALTENDTSYHQVSWEKEVGKGSWTFHHILKTSSKYPWLMLYLRSDATAGYSGGYHYQTRGMLKVV
;
A
#
# COMPACT_ATOMS: atom_id res chain seq x y z
N MET A 1 -48.13 12.05 52.92
CA MET A 1 -48.70 11.80 51.58
C MET A 1 -47.84 12.39 50.46
N LEU A 2 -47.50 13.69 50.49
CA LEU A 2 -46.66 14.33 49.46
C LEU A 2 -45.24 13.74 49.33
N LEU A 3 -44.61 13.37 50.46
CA LEU A 3 -43.26 12.78 50.48
C LEU A 3 -43.21 11.40 49.80
N LEU A 4 -44.26 10.60 49.96
CA LEU A 4 -44.38 9.26 49.37
C LEU A 4 -44.55 9.35 47.84
N LEU A 5 -45.33 10.31 47.36
CA LEU A 5 -45.50 10.58 45.92
C LEU A 5 -44.20 11.03 45.25
N LEU A 6 -43.39 11.84 45.95
CA LEU A 6 -42.07 12.26 45.46
C LEU A 6 -41.08 11.08 45.35
N GLN A 7 -41.13 10.14 46.30
CA GLN A 7 -40.28 8.95 46.30
C GLN A 7 -40.63 7.99 45.15
N GLU A 8 -41.92 7.77 44.91
CA GLU A 8 -42.43 6.97 43.79
C GLU A 8 -42.03 7.58 42.43
N LEU A 9 -42.19 8.90 42.26
CA LEU A 9 -41.80 9.61 41.03
C LEU A 9 -40.29 9.52 40.76
N PHE A 10 -39.47 9.61 41.81
CA PHE A 10 -38.01 9.49 41.67
C PHE A 10 -37.58 8.08 41.28
N GLY A 11 -38.25 7.05 41.85
CA GLY A 11 -38.01 5.65 41.50
C GLY A 11 -38.36 5.33 40.05
N ILE A 12 -39.50 5.82 39.56
CA ILE A 12 -39.93 5.65 38.16
C ILE A 12 -38.98 6.35 37.20
N ALA A 13 -38.53 7.57 37.53
CA ALA A 13 -37.56 8.31 36.72
C ALA A 13 -36.22 7.57 36.62
N LEU A 14 -35.69 7.06 37.75
CA LEU A 14 -34.46 6.26 37.76
C LEU A 14 -34.61 4.97 36.94
N LEU A 15 -35.72 4.26 37.08
CA LEU A 15 -35.99 3.04 36.32
C LEU A 15 -36.05 3.32 34.81
N SER A 16 -36.66 4.43 34.41
CA SER A 16 -36.75 4.84 33.01
C SER A 16 -35.40 5.22 32.41
N ILE A 17 -34.50 5.85 33.17
CA ILE A 17 -33.13 6.17 32.74
C ILE A 17 -32.31 4.89 32.55
N VAL A 18 -32.39 3.95 33.50
CA VAL A 18 -31.68 2.66 33.43
C VAL A 18 -32.19 1.81 32.25
N LEU A 19 -33.51 1.80 32.02
CA LEU A 19 -34.09 1.11 30.87
C LEU A 19 -33.69 1.76 29.54
N LEU A 20 -33.58 3.09 29.47
CA LEU A 20 -33.12 3.81 28.29
C LEU A 20 -31.65 3.49 27.97
N GLU A 21 -30.77 3.47 28.99
CA GLU A 21 -29.37 3.07 28.83
C GLU A 21 -29.24 1.61 28.36
N TYR A 22 -30.09 0.72 28.86
CA TYR A 22 -30.11 -0.69 28.45
C TYR A 22 -30.56 -0.86 27.00
N VAL A 23 -31.59 -0.13 26.56
CA VAL A 23 -32.07 -0.17 25.17
C VAL A 23 -31.06 0.45 24.20
N VAL A 24 -30.36 1.52 24.59
CA VAL A 24 -29.26 2.11 23.79
C VAL A 24 -28.07 1.13 23.67
N SER A 25 -27.80 0.34 24.71
CA SER A 25 -26.76 -0.70 24.69
C SER A 25 -27.18 -1.99 23.94
N ALA A 26 -28.48 -2.25 23.85
CA ALA A 26 -29.07 -3.41 23.16
C ALA A 26 -29.29 -3.19 21.65
N GLY A 27 -28.89 -2.04 21.09
CA GLY A 27 -28.77 -1.87 19.66
C GLY A 27 -27.81 -2.92 19.09
N GLN A 28 -28.37 -3.94 18.43
CA GLN A 28 -27.64 -5.01 17.74
C GLN A 28 -26.39 -4.44 17.05
N ARG A 29 -25.21 -4.74 17.59
CA ARG A 29 -23.96 -4.70 16.82
C ARG A 29 -24.09 -5.77 15.74
N GLY A 30 -24.78 -5.44 14.65
CA GLY A 30 -24.60 -6.17 13.40
C GLY A 30 -23.11 -6.21 13.13
N THR A 31 -22.54 -7.40 12.96
CA THR A 31 -21.14 -7.58 12.62
C THR A 31 -20.91 -7.04 11.21
N THR A 32 -20.67 -5.73 11.11
CA THR A 32 -20.37 -5.07 9.84
C THR A 32 -19.12 -5.70 9.25
N THR A 33 -19.28 -6.45 8.16
CA THR A 33 -18.18 -7.13 7.48
C THR A 33 -17.67 -6.25 6.35
N SER A 34 -16.38 -5.92 6.38
CA SER A 34 -15.76 -5.06 5.36
C SER A 34 -15.24 -5.90 4.19
N ALA A 35 -15.57 -5.47 2.97
CA ALA A 35 -14.96 -5.97 1.74
C ALA A 35 -13.50 -5.50 1.56
N VAL A 36 -13.05 -4.51 2.33
CA VAL A 36 -11.65 -4.06 2.40
C VAL A 36 -10.97 -4.76 3.58
N GLY A 37 -9.78 -5.30 3.38
CA GLY A 37 -9.01 -6.02 4.40
C GLY A 37 -8.67 -5.20 5.66
N ASP A 38 -8.17 -3.98 5.49
CA ASP A 38 -7.89 -3.04 6.58
C ASP A 38 -8.61 -1.71 6.30
N PRO A 39 -9.93 -1.63 6.56
CA PRO A 39 -10.69 -0.42 6.29
C PRO A 39 -10.15 0.72 7.16
N GLY A 40 -9.64 1.75 6.49
CA GLY A 40 -9.02 2.91 7.14
C GLY A 40 -7.55 2.74 7.48
N MET A 41 -6.87 1.67 7.02
CA MET A 41 -5.41 1.49 7.18
C MET A 41 -4.94 1.64 8.64
N ARG A 42 -5.68 1.01 9.56
CA ARG A 42 -5.48 1.20 11.01
C ARG A 42 -4.45 0.25 11.59
N ARG A 43 -4.08 -0.82 10.89
CA ARG A 43 -3.05 -1.75 11.34
C ARG A 43 -1.69 -1.07 11.40
N ASP A 44 -0.89 -1.38 12.44
CA ASP A 44 0.49 -0.91 12.50
C ASP A 44 1.43 -1.68 11.57
N GLY A 45 1.16 -2.95 11.27
CA GLY A 45 1.86 -3.70 10.23
C GLY A 45 1.41 -3.24 8.85
N LEU A 46 2.29 -2.61 8.07
CA LEU A 46 1.96 -2.12 6.73
C LEU A 46 1.91 -3.28 5.73
N ARG A 47 1.02 -3.15 4.74
CA ARG A 47 0.95 -3.99 3.54
C ARG A 47 0.80 -3.11 2.32
N VAL A 48 1.92 -2.76 1.70
CA VAL A 48 1.93 -1.95 0.49
C VAL A 48 2.83 -2.59 -0.55
N ALA A 49 2.34 -2.64 -1.79
CA ALA A 49 3.15 -2.96 -2.95
C ALA A 49 3.19 -1.75 -3.87
N ILE A 50 4.18 -1.74 -4.74
CA ILE A 50 4.31 -0.76 -5.81
C ILE A 50 4.46 -1.48 -7.12
N GLU A 51 3.83 -0.91 -8.12
CA GLU A 51 3.85 -1.36 -9.49
C GLU A 51 4.10 -0.15 -10.40
N ALA A 52 5.17 -0.19 -11.20
CA ALA A 52 5.52 0.88 -12.11
C ALA A 52 5.56 0.42 -13.56
N TRP A 53 4.45 0.61 -14.29
CA TRP A 53 4.31 0.17 -15.68
C TRP A 53 4.08 1.31 -16.66
N ASN A 54 4.26 0.96 -17.92
CA ASN A 54 3.74 1.74 -19.03
C ASN A 54 2.37 1.21 -19.40
N GLN A 55 1.45 2.15 -19.61
CA GLN A 55 0.04 1.83 -19.82
C GLN A 55 -0.20 1.01 -21.11
N CYS A 56 0.76 1.00 -22.04
CA CYS A 56 0.58 0.54 -23.41
C CYS A 56 1.32 -0.76 -23.77
N ASN A 57 2.29 -1.23 -22.97
CA ASN A 57 3.20 -2.32 -23.37
C ASN A 57 3.27 -3.47 -22.34
N GLU A 58 3.43 -4.66 -22.89
CA GLU A 58 3.98 -5.85 -22.23
C GLU A 58 5.46 -5.61 -21.81
N VAL A 59 5.92 -6.16 -20.67
CA VAL A 59 7.27 -5.98 -20.07
C VAL A 59 8.39 -6.34 -21.05
N GLY A 60 8.13 -7.33 -21.91
CA GLY A 60 9.17 -8.02 -22.66
C GLY A 60 9.76 -7.25 -23.84
N GLU A 61 9.01 -6.35 -24.46
CA GLU A 61 9.46 -5.73 -25.71
C GLU A 61 10.51 -4.63 -25.51
N GLU A 62 10.49 -3.90 -24.39
CA GLU A 62 11.27 -2.66 -24.25
C GLU A 62 12.38 -2.70 -23.17
N ALA A 63 12.36 -3.67 -22.24
CA ALA A 63 13.23 -3.65 -21.06
C ALA A 63 13.66 -5.02 -20.50
N PRO A 64 14.27 -5.91 -21.31
CA PRO A 64 14.56 -7.30 -20.89
C PRO A 64 15.47 -7.43 -19.66
N ASN A 65 16.30 -6.42 -19.36
CA ASN A 65 17.32 -6.47 -18.31
C ASN A 65 16.96 -5.72 -17.01
N MET A 66 15.83 -5.01 -16.95
CA MET A 66 15.57 -4.13 -15.80
C MET A 66 14.89 -4.81 -14.60
N GLY A 67 14.69 -6.13 -14.64
CA GLY A 67 14.00 -6.86 -13.58
C GLY A 67 12.50 -6.60 -13.62
N SER A 68 11.79 -6.89 -12.52
CA SER A 68 10.33 -6.72 -12.47
C SER A 68 9.93 -5.37 -11.88
N PRO A 69 8.94 -4.67 -12.46
CA PRO A 69 8.41 -3.37 -12.02
C PRO A 69 7.66 -3.40 -10.67
N ARG A 70 7.83 -4.47 -9.89
CA ARG A 70 7.04 -4.75 -8.69
C ARG A 70 7.94 -4.93 -7.49
N LYS A 71 7.66 -4.16 -6.44
CA LYS A 71 8.28 -4.25 -5.12
C LYS A 71 7.20 -4.18 -4.05
N ALA A 72 7.50 -4.60 -2.83
CA ALA A 72 6.59 -4.48 -1.71
C ALA A 72 7.32 -4.15 -0.39
N ASP A 73 6.60 -3.45 0.49
CA ASP A 73 6.95 -3.25 1.88
C ASP A 73 5.86 -3.84 2.76
N CYS A 74 6.18 -4.95 3.39
CA CYS A 74 5.28 -5.69 4.25
C CYS A 74 6.02 -6.16 5.49
N PHE A 75 5.50 -5.81 6.66
CA PHE A 75 6.11 -6.21 7.92
C PHE A 75 5.07 -6.37 9.03
N ASP A 76 5.42 -7.15 10.04
CA ASP A 76 4.68 -7.17 11.30
C ASP A 76 5.46 -6.49 12.40
N ILE A 77 4.74 -6.03 13.42
CA ILE A 77 5.34 -5.47 14.62
C ILE A 77 5.37 -6.53 15.71
N ILE A 78 6.55 -6.72 16.30
CA ILE A 78 6.72 -7.47 17.54
C ILE A 78 7.01 -6.49 18.65
N ASN A 79 6.12 -6.47 19.65
CA ASN A 79 6.35 -5.81 20.92
C ASN A 79 6.98 -6.84 21.86
N ASN A 80 8.24 -6.63 22.26
CA ASN A 80 8.83 -7.39 23.36
C ASN A 80 8.19 -6.94 24.68
N SER A 81 7.01 -7.46 24.95
CA SER A 81 6.31 -7.36 26.22
C SER A 81 6.24 -8.75 26.84
N THR A 82 7.39 -9.36 27.15
CA THR A 82 7.40 -10.57 27.97
C THR A 82 7.16 -10.17 29.43
N ASN A 83 5.92 -10.41 29.86
CA ASN A 83 5.38 -10.52 31.23
C ASN A 83 6.34 -10.26 32.41
N PRO A 84 5.97 -9.40 33.39
CA PRO A 84 6.46 -9.58 34.74
C PRO A 84 5.81 -10.86 35.29
N ARG A 85 6.46 -12.02 35.09
CA ARG A 85 6.12 -13.19 35.90
C ARG A 85 6.48 -12.83 37.33
N PHE A 86 5.43 -12.70 38.14
CA PHE A 86 5.43 -12.78 39.58
C PHE A 86 6.59 -13.65 40.10
N THR A 87 7.61 -13.02 40.67
CA THR A 87 8.36 -13.59 41.79
C THR A 87 8.43 -12.50 42.84
N THR A 88 7.68 -12.76 43.91
CA THR A 88 7.64 -12.04 45.17
C THR A 88 9.04 -11.66 45.66
N HIS A 89 9.34 -10.36 45.67
CA HIS A 89 10.06 -9.72 46.77
C HIS A 89 9.79 -8.20 46.74
N PRO A 90 9.33 -7.60 47.85
CA PRO A 90 9.08 -6.17 47.91
C PRO A 90 10.37 -5.40 48.21
N LYS A 91 10.48 -4.19 47.64
CA LYS A 91 11.49 -3.13 47.85
C LYS A 91 12.68 -3.13 46.88
N ILE A 92 12.46 -2.65 45.65
CA ILE A 92 13.43 -1.82 44.91
C ILE A 92 12.63 -0.73 44.19
N ASP A 93 13.13 0.51 44.23
CA ASP A 93 12.42 1.76 44.03
C ASP A 93 11.65 1.97 42.71
N SER A 94 10.47 2.57 42.89
CA SER A 94 9.38 2.85 41.96
C SER A 94 9.64 3.94 40.90
N TRP A 95 10.84 4.07 40.33
CA TRP A 95 11.10 5.05 39.26
C TRP A 95 11.83 4.52 38.02
N LEU A 96 12.34 3.28 38.04
CA LEU A 96 13.01 2.66 36.88
C LEU A 96 12.15 1.64 36.11
N GLN A 97 10.85 1.58 36.40
CA GLN A 97 9.89 0.72 35.70
C GLN A 97 9.25 1.39 34.47
N PHE A 98 9.87 2.45 33.94
CA PHE A 98 9.64 2.93 32.57
C PHE A 98 10.31 1.94 31.60
N PHE A 99 9.71 0.77 31.46
CA PHE A 99 10.09 -0.25 30.48
C PHE A 99 10.07 0.38 29.08
N GLN A 100 11.25 0.67 28.53
CA GLN A 100 11.40 1.08 27.13
C GLN A 100 10.91 -0.08 26.24
N ARG A 101 9.65 0.01 25.80
CA ARG A 101 9.05 -0.93 24.84
C ARG A 101 9.77 -0.77 23.52
N LYS A 102 10.82 -1.57 23.30
CA LYS A 102 11.53 -1.63 22.03
C LYS A 102 10.65 -2.29 20.98
N VAL A 103 10.03 -1.48 20.12
CA VAL A 103 9.26 -1.91 18.96
C VAL A 103 10.22 -2.52 17.93
N ARG A 104 9.94 -3.72 17.46
CA ARG A 104 10.73 -4.39 16.41
C ARG A 104 9.86 -4.72 15.21
N LEU A 105 10.41 -4.54 14.01
CA LEU A 105 9.76 -4.92 12.77
C LEU A 105 10.26 -6.27 12.28
N VAL A 106 9.34 -7.11 11.84
CA VAL A 106 9.63 -8.37 11.14
C VAL A 106 9.24 -8.18 9.69
N GLN A 107 10.24 -7.93 8.86
CA GLN A 107 10.06 -7.79 7.42
C GLN A 107 9.61 -9.12 6.82
N ARG A 108 8.48 -9.10 6.11
CA ARG A 108 7.91 -10.23 5.37
C ARG A 108 8.45 -10.31 3.96
N VAL A 109 8.79 -9.15 3.40
CA VAL A 109 9.45 -9.00 2.10
C VAL A 109 10.84 -8.42 2.34
N LYS A 110 11.87 -9.12 1.86
CA LYS A 110 13.27 -8.72 1.96
C LYS A 110 13.77 -8.11 0.65
N GLU A 111 14.95 -7.49 0.68
CA GLU A 111 15.58 -6.88 -0.48
C GLU A 111 15.80 -7.89 -1.60
N GLU A 112 16.30 -9.09 -1.26
CA GLU A 112 16.47 -10.20 -2.22
C GLU A 112 15.19 -10.57 -2.98
N GLU A 113 14.03 -10.36 -2.38
CA GLU A 113 12.72 -10.65 -2.98
C GLU A 113 12.24 -9.50 -3.87
N ASN A 114 12.49 -8.25 -3.44
CA ASN A 114 12.22 -7.06 -4.24
C ASN A 114 13.16 -6.95 -5.45
N GLU A 115 14.41 -7.40 -5.33
CA GLU A 115 15.40 -7.41 -6.41
C GLU A 115 15.34 -8.68 -7.27
N LEU A 116 14.40 -9.60 -7.00
CA LEU A 116 14.21 -10.79 -7.83
C LEU A 116 13.84 -10.37 -9.26
N GLY A 117 14.74 -10.61 -10.21
CA GLY A 117 14.56 -10.39 -11.65
C GLY A 117 14.27 -11.68 -12.43
N ILE A 118 13.90 -11.54 -13.70
CA ILE A 118 13.51 -12.67 -14.56
C ILE A 118 14.60 -13.75 -14.69
N LEU A 119 15.87 -13.35 -14.76
CA LEU A 119 17.00 -14.27 -14.87
C LEU A 119 17.15 -15.17 -13.63
N ASN A 120 16.71 -14.68 -12.47
CA ASN A 120 16.75 -15.41 -11.20
C ASN A 120 15.39 -16.06 -10.87
N ALA A 121 14.38 -15.91 -11.74
CA ALA A 121 13.03 -16.40 -11.52
C ALA A 121 13.00 -17.90 -11.25
N SER A 122 13.82 -18.68 -11.95
CA SER A 122 13.91 -20.14 -11.82
C SER A 122 14.30 -20.62 -10.42
N THR A 123 14.91 -19.76 -9.57
CA THR A 123 15.28 -20.10 -8.20
C THR A 123 14.09 -20.08 -7.22
N LYS A 124 13.01 -19.37 -7.56
CA LYS A 124 11.84 -19.16 -6.70
C LYS A 124 10.50 -19.39 -7.40
N GLY A 125 10.50 -19.54 -8.72
CA GLY A 125 9.34 -19.54 -9.60
C GLY A 125 9.53 -20.47 -10.82
N PRO A 126 8.72 -20.31 -11.87
CA PRO A 126 8.71 -21.20 -13.02
C PRO A 126 10.03 -21.15 -13.81
N THR A 127 10.48 -22.30 -14.31
CA THR A 127 11.76 -22.44 -15.05
C THR A 127 11.75 -21.81 -16.43
N THR A 128 10.57 -21.52 -16.99
CA THR A 128 10.43 -20.93 -18.33
C THR A 128 9.22 -20.01 -18.30
N ILE A 129 9.47 -18.71 -18.22
CA ILE A 129 8.44 -17.67 -18.09
C ILE A 129 8.89 -16.43 -18.87
N ASP A 130 8.00 -15.85 -19.67
CA ASP A 130 8.28 -14.58 -20.33
C ASP A 130 8.24 -13.41 -19.32
N ALA A 131 8.64 -12.21 -19.75
CA ALA A 131 8.72 -11.06 -18.86
C ALA A 131 7.35 -10.60 -18.32
N ASN A 132 6.27 -10.76 -19.10
CA ASN A 132 4.91 -10.41 -18.70
C ASN A 132 4.39 -11.34 -17.62
N GLN A 133 4.48 -12.63 -17.90
CA GLN A 133 4.12 -13.69 -16.99
C GLN A 133 4.97 -13.58 -15.72
N TYR A 134 6.25 -13.22 -15.83
CA TYR A 134 7.13 -13.02 -14.68
C TYR A 134 6.66 -11.88 -13.79
N ALA A 135 6.34 -10.71 -14.37
CA ALA A 135 5.82 -9.60 -13.59
C ALA A 135 4.54 -10.00 -12.85
N ALA A 136 3.58 -10.61 -13.55
CA ALA A 136 2.33 -11.10 -12.94
C ALA A 136 2.59 -12.11 -11.82
N TRP A 137 3.47 -13.07 -12.06
CA TRP A 137 3.89 -14.05 -11.06
C TRP A 137 4.53 -13.37 -9.83
N LYS A 138 5.39 -12.37 -10.03
CA LYS A 138 6.05 -11.67 -8.91
C LYS A 138 5.07 -10.90 -8.04
N GLU A 139 4.01 -10.33 -8.62
CA GLU A 139 2.92 -9.72 -7.84
C GLU A 139 2.28 -10.74 -6.91
N ILE A 140 1.90 -11.90 -7.43
CA ILE A 140 1.28 -12.99 -6.66
C ILE A 140 2.25 -13.52 -5.61
N TYR A 141 3.54 -13.65 -5.94
CA TYR A 141 4.60 -14.05 -5.01
C TYR A 141 4.71 -13.07 -3.82
N LEU A 142 4.83 -11.77 -4.09
CA LEU A 142 4.86 -10.74 -3.05
C LEU A 142 3.56 -10.70 -2.27
N GLY A 143 2.41 -10.84 -2.93
CA GLY A 143 1.08 -10.89 -2.33
C GLY A 143 0.94 -12.03 -1.32
N ARG A 144 1.46 -13.23 -1.65
CA ARG A 144 1.47 -14.38 -0.71
C ARG A 144 2.32 -14.10 0.52
N LYS A 145 3.46 -13.42 0.38
CA LYS A 145 4.34 -13.01 1.51
C LYS A 145 3.68 -11.97 2.41
N CYS A 146 2.94 -11.05 1.79
CA CYS A 146 2.21 -9.97 2.46
C CYS A 146 0.86 -10.39 3.02
N GLN A 147 0.38 -11.60 2.73
CA GLN A 147 -0.99 -12.01 3.06
C GLN A 147 -1.28 -11.91 4.57
N VAL A 148 -2.42 -11.29 4.88
CA VAL A 148 -2.96 -11.21 6.23
C VAL A 148 -4.16 -12.16 6.33
N GLN A 149 -4.11 -13.03 7.34
CA GLN A 149 -5.23 -13.89 7.67
C GLN A 149 -6.35 -13.06 8.30
N ASP A 150 -7.57 -13.26 7.79
CA ASP A 150 -8.74 -12.47 8.16
C ASP A 150 -10.02 -13.26 7.84
N ASN A 151 -11.14 -12.84 8.40
CA ASN A 151 -12.46 -13.46 8.23
C ASN A 151 -13.34 -12.62 7.28
N PRO A 152 -14.10 -13.22 6.34
CA PRO A 152 -14.15 -14.65 5.98
C PRO A 152 -12.97 -15.13 5.11
N LYS A 153 -12.20 -14.22 4.52
CA LYS A 153 -11.10 -14.54 3.59
C LYS A 153 -9.88 -13.65 3.86
N PRO A 154 -8.66 -14.12 3.55
CA PRO A 154 -7.46 -13.33 3.69
C PRO A 154 -7.34 -12.26 2.59
N TRP A 155 -6.59 -11.20 2.90
CA TRP A 155 -6.26 -10.08 2.01
C TRP A 155 -4.75 -9.86 1.93
N GLN A 156 -4.29 -9.05 0.97
CA GLN A 156 -2.86 -8.84 0.70
C GLN A 156 -2.40 -7.41 0.98
N PHE A 157 -2.25 -6.57 -0.03
CA PHE A 157 -1.70 -5.21 0.12
C PHE A 157 -2.53 -4.17 -0.63
N TRP A 158 -2.31 -2.91 -0.26
CA TRP A 158 -2.63 -1.78 -1.12
C TRP A 158 -1.60 -1.70 -2.25
N MET A 159 -2.03 -1.32 -3.45
CA MET A 159 -1.14 -1.18 -4.59
C MET A 159 -0.91 0.30 -4.89
N ILE A 160 0.34 0.74 -4.80
CA ILE A 160 0.79 2.00 -5.38
C ILE A 160 1.02 1.74 -6.86
N MET A 161 0.25 2.41 -7.69
CA MET A 161 0.40 2.38 -9.13
C MET A 161 1.12 3.63 -9.57
N ILE A 162 2.24 3.46 -10.25
CA ILE A 162 2.89 4.53 -10.97
C ILE A 162 2.88 4.19 -12.45
N LYS A 163 2.33 5.09 -13.25
CA LYS A 163 2.14 4.82 -14.66
C LYS A 163 2.65 5.95 -15.51
N SER A 164 3.21 5.57 -16.65
CA SER A 164 3.54 6.47 -17.72
C SER A 164 2.61 6.18 -18.89
N GLY A 165 1.93 7.20 -19.40
CA GLY A 165 0.99 7.05 -20.51
C GLY A 165 0.02 8.21 -20.66
N ASN A 166 -0.32 8.55 -21.90
CA ASN A 166 -1.34 9.53 -22.19
C ASN A 166 -2.73 8.89 -22.08
N MET A 167 -3.53 9.32 -21.09
CA MET A 167 -4.93 8.89 -20.95
C MET A 167 -5.90 9.73 -21.80
N ASP A 168 -5.44 10.85 -22.34
CA ASP A 168 -6.27 11.69 -23.18
C ASP A 168 -6.24 11.17 -24.62
N THR A 169 -7.29 10.43 -24.96
CA THR A 169 -7.56 9.93 -26.31
C THR A 169 -7.79 11.05 -27.35
N LEU A 170 -7.85 12.30 -26.89
CA LEU A 170 -8.04 13.53 -27.64
C LEU A 170 -6.87 14.53 -27.47
N ALA A 171 -5.90 14.29 -26.58
CA ALA A 171 -4.77 15.19 -26.34
C ALA A 171 -3.83 15.16 -27.52
N ALA A 172 -3.80 16.28 -28.23
CA ALA A 172 -3.11 16.45 -29.48
C ALA A 172 -1.58 16.49 -29.32
N VAL A 173 -0.88 15.62 -30.05
CA VAL A 173 0.37 15.97 -30.73
C VAL A 173 0.23 15.46 -32.18
N CYS A 174 0.15 16.37 -33.15
CA CYS A 174 -0.17 16.09 -34.55
C CYS A 174 0.85 15.14 -35.22
N PRO A 175 0.40 14.05 -35.89
CA PRO A 175 1.19 13.44 -36.95
C PRO A 175 0.38 13.40 -38.27
N ARG A 176 0.26 14.57 -38.93
CA ARG A 176 0.28 14.88 -40.38
C ARG A 176 -0.38 16.25 -40.62
N ASN A 177 0.43 17.28 -40.93
CA ASN A 177 -0.03 18.55 -41.53
C ASN A 177 -1.14 19.31 -40.77
N GLY A 178 -1.01 19.51 -39.45
CA GLY A 178 -1.87 20.44 -38.71
C GLY A 178 -3.34 20.03 -38.56
N LYS A 179 -3.69 18.75 -38.76
CA LYS A 179 -5.03 18.22 -38.50
C LYS A 179 -5.12 17.59 -37.10
N LYS A 180 -6.24 17.81 -36.40
CA LYS A 180 -6.57 17.12 -35.14
C LYS A 180 -6.44 15.60 -35.34
N ALA A 181 -5.72 14.94 -34.44
CA ALA A 181 -5.72 13.49 -34.37
C ALA A 181 -7.16 12.98 -34.16
N THR A 182 -7.54 11.91 -34.86
CA THR A 182 -8.82 11.24 -34.63
C THR A 182 -8.82 10.58 -33.26
N ARG A 183 -10.00 10.41 -32.65
CA ARG A 183 -10.16 9.54 -31.46
C ARG A 183 -9.44 8.23 -31.73
N PHE A 184 -8.63 7.78 -30.79
CA PHE A 184 -8.16 6.40 -30.84
C PHE A 184 -9.38 5.49 -30.97
N PRO A 185 -9.34 4.48 -31.86
CA PRO A 185 -10.38 3.47 -31.87
C PRO A 185 -10.55 2.92 -30.44
N PRO A 186 -11.78 2.61 -29.99
CA PRO A 186 -12.00 2.00 -28.69
C PRO A 186 -11.46 0.56 -28.71
N GLU A 187 -10.13 0.46 -28.71
CA GLU A 187 -9.41 -0.78 -28.55
C GLU A 187 -9.30 -1.08 -27.05
N PRO A 188 -9.25 -2.35 -26.63
CA PRO A 188 -9.15 -2.72 -25.22
C PRO A 188 -7.86 -2.23 -24.53
N GLY A 189 -6.86 -1.78 -25.30
CA GLY A 189 -5.53 -1.37 -24.85
C GLY A 189 -5.21 0.10 -25.12
N PHE A 190 -4.23 0.64 -24.39
CA PHE A 190 -3.78 2.01 -24.57
C PHE A 190 -2.81 2.12 -25.77
N PRO A 191 -2.88 3.21 -26.57
CA PRO A 191 -2.06 3.36 -27.77
C PRO A 191 -0.57 3.53 -27.42
N CYS A 192 0.27 2.63 -27.94
CA CYS A 192 1.73 2.73 -27.87
C CYS A 192 2.29 3.52 -29.07
N PHE A 193 3.24 4.43 -28.86
CA PHE A 193 3.79 5.31 -29.91
C PHE A 193 5.04 4.74 -30.63
N GLY A 194 5.23 3.41 -30.63
CA GLY A 194 6.31 2.72 -31.34
C GLY A 194 7.40 2.13 -30.42
N PRO A 195 8.45 1.50 -30.97
CA PRO A 195 9.50 0.85 -30.18
C PRO A 195 10.26 1.84 -29.29
N GLY A 196 10.39 1.51 -28.00
CA GLY A 196 11.06 2.37 -27.01
C GLY A 196 10.19 3.54 -26.55
N CYS A 197 8.88 3.48 -26.79
CA CYS A 197 7.95 4.54 -26.45
C CYS A 197 7.97 4.82 -24.95
N MET A 198 8.12 3.80 -24.10
CA MET A 198 8.10 4.00 -22.65
C MET A 198 8.99 3.01 -21.92
N ASN A 199 9.88 3.50 -21.05
CA ASN A 199 10.72 2.63 -20.23
C ASN A 199 10.10 2.39 -18.84
N MET A 200 10.51 1.35 -18.12
CA MET A 200 10.19 1.22 -16.69
C MET A 200 11.09 2.18 -15.89
N PRO A 201 10.61 2.81 -14.79
CA PRO A 201 11.47 3.70 -14.03
C PRO A 201 12.50 2.94 -13.20
N LEU A 202 13.59 3.62 -12.86
CA LEU A 202 14.40 3.25 -11.71
C LEU A 202 13.52 3.34 -10.47
N MET A 203 13.56 2.31 -9.62
CA MET A 203 12.75 2.23 -8.42
C MET A 203 13.59 1.82 -7.22
N TYR A 204 13.61 2.70 -6.23
CA TYR A 204 14.33 2.54 -4.98
C TYR A 204 13.35 2.40 -3.82
N HIS A 205 13.77 1.65 -2.80
CA HIS A 205 12.96 1.35 -1.64
C HIS A 205 13.72 1.66 -0.37
N ASN A 206 13.17 2.59 0.42
CA ASN A 206 13.55 2.74 1.82
C ASN A 206 12.58 1.90 2.64
N TYR A 207 13.07 0.75 3.12
CA TYR A 207 12.31 -0.12 4.01
C TYR A 207 11.79 0.62 5.23
N THR A 208 10.56 0.30 5.61
CA THR A 208 9.95 0.88 6.80
C THR A 208 10.79 0.58 8.03
N CYS A 209 11.10 1.63 8.79
CA CYS A 209 11.85 1.54 10.04
C CYS A 209 11.14 2.27 11.17
N VAL A 210 11.47 1.90 12.41
CA VAL A 210 11.01 2.59 13.61
C VAL A 210 11.95 3.76 13.90
N ARG A 211 11.38 4.94 14.11
CA ARG A 211 12.07 6.14 14.59
C ARG A 211 11.45 6.54 15.93
N GLU A 212 12.29 6.56 16.97
CA GLU A 212 11.90 7.02 18.30
C GLU A 212 12.20 8.51 18.42
N HIS A 213 11.19 9.30 18.80
CA HIS A 213 11.34 10.73 19.07
C HIS A 213 10.47 11.13 20.25
N ASN A 214 11.06 11.70 21.30
CA ASN A 214 10.36 12.11 22.53
C ASN A 214 9.45 11.01 23.12
N GLY A 215 9.95 9.77 23.18
CA GLY A 215 9.20 8.61 23.70
C GLY A 215 8.08 8.09 22.78
N THR A 216 7.95 8.65 21.58
CA THR A 216 6.97 8.24 20.58
C THR A 216 7.64 7.44 19.47
N ASN A 217 7.09 6.25 19.18
CA ASN A 217 7.56 5.40 18.09
C ASN A 217 6.78 5.72 16.81
N THR A 218 7.49 6.25 15.81
CA THR A 218 6.95 6.54 14.49
C THR A 218 7.53 5.56 13.47
N LEU A 219 6.70 5.06 12.56
CA LEU A 219 7.08 4.20 11.46
C LEU A 219 7.20 5.07 10.22
N ARG A 220 8.27 4.89 9.44
CA ARG A 220 8.44 5.62 8.17
C ARG A 220 9.14 4.75 7.13
N GLY A 221 8.65 4.79 5.90
CA GLY A 221 9.26 4.16 4.72
C GLY A 221 8.90 4.92 3.45
N SER A 222 9.49 4.52 2.33
CA SER A 222 9.15 5.14 1.03
C SER A 222 9.58 4.31 -0.17
N PHE A 223 8.84 4.47 -1.27
CA PHE A 223 9.35 4.20 -2.61
C PHE A 223 9.63 5.51 -3.34
N TYR A 224 10.68 5.53 -4.17
CA TYR A 224 11.03 6.70 -4.97
C TYR A 224 11.82 6.30 -6.21
N GLY A 225 11.90 7.19 -7.18
CA GLY A 225 12.57 6.87 -8.43
C GLY A 225 12.34 7.87 -9.56
N THR A 226 12.77 7.49 -10.75
CA THR A 226 12.74 8.32 -11.96
C THR A 226 12.62 7.48 -13.22
N TRP A 227 11.92 7.98 -14.23
CA TRP A 227 11.91 7.39 -15.58
C TRP A 227 13.11 7.80 -16.42
N ASP A 228 13.80 8.87 -16.04
CA ASP A 228 14.99 9.36 -16.73
C ASP A 228 16.19 8.54 -16.27
N LEU A 229 16.39 7.36 -16.89
CA LEU A 229 17.36 6.34 -16.46
C LEU A 229 18.83 6.82 -16.44
N ASN A 230 19.15 7.88 -17.16
CA ASN A 230 20.49 8.46 -17.22
C ASN A 230 20.69 9.56 -16.16
N SER A 231 19.66 9.88 -15.37
CA SER A 231 19.71 10.93 -14.35
C SER A 231 20.14 10.40 -12.98
N ASP A 232 20.67 11.29 -12.16
CA ASP A 232 20.97 11.01 -10.76
C ASP A 232 19.67 11.15 -9.93
N VAL A 233 19.14 10.01 -9.46
CA VAL A 233 17.89 9.99 -8.68
C VAL A 233 17.94 10.88 -7.44
N SER A 234 19.12 11.12 -6.86
CA SER A 234 19.28 11.98 -5.68
C SER A 234 19.03 13.46 -5.98
N LYS A 235 19.19 13.86 -7.24
CA LYS A 235 18.97 15.23 -7.74
C LYS A 235 17.70 15.39 -8.55
N ALA A 236 17.10 14.28 -8.99
CA ALA A 236 15.92 14.24 -9.84
C ALA A 236 14.74 15.10 -9.33
N LEU A 237 14.56 15.23 -8.02
CA LEU A 237 13.52 16.09 -7.45
C LEU A 237 13.75 17.58 -7.79
N THR A 238 15.00 18.06 -7.72
CA THR A 238 15.36 19.48 -7.87
C THR A 238 15.86 19.84 -9.26
N GLU A 239 16.42 18.89 -10.00
CA GLU A 239 17.01 19.12 -11.32
C GLU A 239 15.94 19.40 -12.37
N ASN A 240 16.18 20.36 -13.26
CA ASN A 240 15.23 20.67 -14.32
C ASN A 240 15.16 19.52 -15.33
N ASP A 241 13.97 19.30 -15.88
CA ASP A 241 13.72 18.30 -16.92
C ASP A 241 14.02 16.84 -16.54
N THR A 242 13.98 16.53 -15.24
CA THR A 242 14.09 15.16 -14.72
C THR A 242 12.80 14.74 -14.02
N SER A 243 12.24 13.62 -14.44
CA SER A 243 11.04 13.03 -13.82
C SER A 243 11.38 12.50 -12.43
N TYR A 244 10.42 12.58 -11.52
CA TYR A 244 10.61 12.06 -10.17
C TYR A 244 9.27 11.59 -9.61
N HIS A 245 9.30 10.44 -8.94
CA HIS A 245 8.19 10.00 -8.13
C HIS A 245 8.68 9.66 -6.73
N GLN A 246 7.82 9.90 -5.75
CA GLN A 246 8.01 9.41 -4.39
C GLN A 246 6.67 9.16 -3.75
N VAL A 247 6.55 8.02 -3.08
CA VAL A 247 5.49 7.76 -2.11
C VAL A 247 6.17 7.45 -0.81
N SER A 248 6.00 8.33 0.18
CA SER A 248 6.42 8.06 1.54
C SER A 248 5.21 7.84 2.43
N TRP A 249 5.37 7.03 3.46
CA TRP A 249 4.32 6.74 4.41
C TRP A 249 4.84 6.87 5.83
N GLU A 250 3.95 7.29 6.72
CA GLU A 250 4.24 7.40 8.13
C GLU A 250 3.03 7.09 9.01
N LYS A 251 3.32 6.63 10.23
CA LYS A 251 2.32 6.31 11.25
C LYS A 251 2.94 6.28 12.63
N GLU A 252 2.22 6.77 13.64
CA GLU A 252 2.57 6.51 15.04
C GLU A 252 2.07 5.11 15.46
N VAL A 253 2.94 4.32 16.08
CA VAL A 253 2.60 2.94 16.51
C VAL A 253 1.41 2.96 17.48
N GLY A 254 0.37 2.18 17.17
CA GLY A 254 -0.82 2.03 17.99
C GLY A 254 -1.84 3.16 17.83
N LYS A 255 -1.61 4.13 16.92
CA LYS A 255 -2.50 5.28 16.73
C LYS A 255 -2.88 5.50 15.27
N GLY A 256 -4.13 5.94 15.08
CA GLY A 256 -4.63 6.50 13.82
C GLY A 256 -4.50 5.58 12.60
N SER A 257 -4.45 6.21 11.43
CA SER A 257 -4.26 5.58 10.13
C SER A 257 -2.87 5.86 9.59
N TRP A 258 -2.44 5.11 8.57
CA TRP A 258 -1.27 5.49 7.78
C TRP A 258 -1.53 6.78 7.00
N THR A 259 -0.55 7.68 6.99
CA THR A 259 -0.53 8.87 6.15
C THR A 259 0.43 8.65 4.99
N PHE A 260 -0.03 8.87 3.76
CA PHE A 260 0.79 8.77 2.56
C PHE A 260 1.03 10.16 1.96
N HIS A 261 2.28 10.43 1.60
CA HIS A 261 2.71 11.65 0.94
C HIS A 261 3.22 11.31 -0.46
N HIS A 262 2.56 11.87 -1.46
CA HIS A 262 2.81 11.58 -2.87
C HIS A 262 3.49 12.77 -3.53
N ILE A 263 4.60 12.51 -4.21
CA ILE A 263 5.29 13.49 -5.06
C ILE A 263 5.35 12.88 -6.45
N LEU A 264 4.93 13.68 -7.44
CA LEU A 264 5.04 13.32 -8.84
C LEU A 264 5.52 14.54 -9.63
N LYS A 265 6.56 14.34 -10.42
CA LYS A 265 7.18 15.34 -11.27
C LYS A 265 7.46 14.72 -12.63
N THR A 266 7.07 15.41 -13.67
CA THR A 266 7.25 15.01 -15.07
C THR A 266 8.55 15.57 -15.64
N SER A 267 8.99 15.02 -16.77
CA SER A 267 10.03 15.61 -17.64
C SER A 267 9.48 15.79 -19.05
N SER A 268 10.22 16.47 -19.93
CA SER A 268 9.88 16.60 -21.35
C SER A 268 9.80 15.23 -22.04
N LYS A 269 10.61 14.27 -21.57
CA LYS A 269 10.57 12.88 -22.06
C LYS A 269 9.38 12.10 -21.51
N TYR A 270 8.97 12.37 -20.27
CA TYR A 270 7.84 11.72 -19.61
C TYR A 270 6.81 12.74 -19.13
N PRO A 271 6.06 13.37 -20.05
CA PRO A 271 5.13 14.45 -19.72
C PRO A 271 3.82 13.94 -19.09
N TRP A 272 3.54 12.64 -19.19
CA TRP A 272 2.30 12.03 -18.73
C TRP A 272 2.59 10.94 -17.71
N LEU A 273 2.68 11.33 -16.45
CA LEU A 273 2.83 10.41 -15.33
C LEU A 273 1.58 10.42 -14.45
N MET A 274 1.28 9.28 -13.87
CA MET A 274 0.20 9.09 -12.91
C MET A 274 0.73 8.36 -11.68
N LEU A 275 0.29 8.79 -10.50
CA LEU A 275 0.63 8.17 -9.25
C LEU A 275 -0.64 8.05 -8.40
N TYR A 276 -1.09 6.83 -8.13
CA TYR A 276 -2.33 6.59 -7.39
C TYR A 276 -2.26 5.33 -6.53
N LEU A 277 -3.08 5.30 -5.48
CA LEU A 277 -3.23 4.14 -4.60
C LEU A 277 -4.49 3.38 -4.98
N ARG A 278 -4.44 2.04 -4.97
CA ARG A 278 -5.54 1.19 -5.41
C ARG A 278 -5.79 0.02 -4.46
N SER A 279 -7.07 -0.31 -4.29
CA SER A 279 -7.56 -1.56 -3.70
C SER A 279 -7.80 -2.59 -4.80
N ASP A 280 -6.82 -3.47 -5.03
CA ASP A 280 -6.94 -4.53 -6.02
C ASP A 280 -7.96 -5.61 -5.60
N ALA A 281 -8.62 -6.19 -6.60
CA ALA A 281 -9.66 -7.21 -6.44
C ALA A 281 -9.10 -8.53 -5.87
N THR A 282 -10.01 -9.44 -5.52
CA THR A 282 -9.66 -10.77 -4.99
C THR A 282 -9.11 -11.73 -6.04
N ALA A 283 -9.48 -11.50 -7.30
CA ALA A 283 -9.08 -12.22 -8.50
C ALA A 283 -9.46 -11.37 -9.73
N GLY A 284 -8.98 -11.77 -10.91
CA GLY A 284 -9.31 -11.16 -12.19
C GLY A 284 -8.21 -10.25 -12.72
N TYR A 285 -8.56 -9.55 -13.80
CA TYR A 285 -7.68 -8.62 -14.51
C TYR A 285 -7.57 -7.31 -13.74
N SER A 286 -6.36 -6.75 -13.72
CA SER A 286 -6.07 -5.59 -12.90
C SER A 286 -5.17 -4.62 -13.64
N GLY A 287 -5.53 -3.33 -13.56
CA GLY A 287 -4.68 -2.26 -14.05
C GLY A 287 -4.46 -2.23 -15.57
N GLY A 288 -5.27 -2.94 -16.36
CA GLY A 288 -5.10 -3.08 -17.81
C GLY A 288 -4.42 -4.38 -18.25
N TYR A 289 -4.05 -5.26 -17.31
CA TYR A 289 -3.43 -6.56 -17.61
C TYR A 289 -4.44 -7.69 -17.63
N HIS A 290 -4.27 -8.59 -18.60
CA HIS A 290 -5.06 -9.82 -18.73
C HIS A 290 -4.53 -10.98 -17.84
N TYR A 291 -3.70 -10.68 -16.84
CA TYR A 291 -3.18 -11.65 -15.89
C TYR A 291 -3.94 -11.59 -14.57
N GLN A 292 -3.99 -12.73 -13.87
CA GLN A 292 -4.59 -12.84 -12.55
C GLN A 292 -3.77 -12.07 -11.52
N THR A 293 -4.44 -11.19 -10.79
CA THR A 293 -3.87 -10.41 -9.68
C THR A 293 -4.65 -10.66 -8.40
N ARG A 294 -4.12 -10.17 -7.27
CA ARG A 294 -4.84 -10.19 -6.00
C ARG A 294 -4.40 -9.02 -5.11
N GLY A 295 -5.33 -8.48 -4.33
CA GLY A 295 -5.03 -7.31 -3.50
C GLY A 295 -5.77 -7.22 -2.18
N MET A 296 -6.17 -5.99 -1.87
CA MET A 296 -6.75 -5.56 -0.60
C MET A 296 -8.21 -5.98 -0.42
N LEU A 297 -8.95 -6.19 -1.51
CA LEU A 297 -10.36 -6.56 -1.43
C LEU A 297 -10.53 -8.02 -0.99
N LYS A 298 -11.69 -8.29 -0.40
CA LYS A 298 -12.17 -9.59 0.06
C LYS A 298 -13.58 -9.82 -0.46
N VAL A 299 -13.89 -11.08 -0.76
CA VAL A 299 -15.28 -11.52 -0.95
C VAL A 299 -15.88 -11.69 0.45
N VAL A 300 -17.00 -11.02 0.70
CA VAL A 300 -17.77 -11.06 1.95
C VAL A 300 -18.92 -12.03 1.82
#